data_AF-A0A916WAI0-F1
#
_entry.id   AF-A0A916WAI0-F1
#
_cell.length_a   1.000
_cell.length_b   1.000
_cell.length_c   1.000
_cell.angle_alpha   90.00
_cell.angle_beta   90.00
_cell.angle_gamma   90.00
#
_symmetry.space_group_name_H-M   'P 1'
#
loop_
_entity.id
_entity.type
_entity.pdbx_description
1 polymer ?
#
loop_
_entity_poly.entity_id
_entity_poly.type
_entity_poly.pdbx_seq_one_letter_code
_entity_poly.pdbx_strand_id
1 'polypeptide(L)' 'MKYLSHEKAINHVNNILGEDVSKEFEKQLSVAGEHGDRNFFVGNSKGKEIEVGVEWDKEADQLTYFIHE' A
#
# COMPACT_ATOMS: atom_id res chain seq x y z
N MET A 1 -9.14 9.55 -7.43
CA MET A 1 -8.40 8.47 -6.75
C MET A 1 -9.38 7.34 -6.48
N LYS A 2 -9.02 6.08 -6.74
CA LYS A 2 -9.86 4.92 -6.42
C LYS A 2 -9.33 4.27 -5.17
N TYR A 3 -10.17 4.20 -4.14
CA TYR A 3 -9.87 3.44 -2.95
C TYR A 3 -9.93 1.94 -3.27
N LEU A 4 -8.89 1.22 -2.86
CA LEU A 4 -8.71 -0.20 -3.03
C LEU A 4 -8.82 -0.88 -1.67
N SER A 5 -9.39 -2.08 -1.67
CA SER A 5 -9.25 -3.01 -0.55
C SER A 5 -7.82 -3.52 -0.46
N HIS A 6 -7.39 -3.98 0.71
CA HIS A 6 -6.05 -4.49 0.97
C HIS A 6 -5.53 -5.45 -0.13
N GLU A 7 -6.29 -6.51 -0.44
CA GLU A 7 -5.91 -7.49 -1.47
C GLU A 7 -5.80 -6.89 -2.89
N LYS A 8 -6.64 -5.90 -3.20
CA LYS A 8 -6.58 -5.20 -4.49
C LYS A 8 -5.37 -4.28 -4.58
N ALA A 9 -5.02 -3.63 -3.47
CA ALA A 9 -3.85 -2.75 -3.39
C ALA A 9 -2.56 -3.56 -3.61
N ILE A 10 -2.38 -4.67 -2.88
CA ILE A 10 -1.22 -5.55 -3.05
C ILE A 10 -1.12 -6.07 -4.48
N ASN A 11 -2.22 -6.60 -5.03
CA ASN A 11 -2.21 -7.08 -6.42
C ASN A 11 -1.88 -5.98 -7.43
N HIS A 12 -2.35 -4.76 -7.20
CA HIS A 12 -2.06 -3.64 -8.10
C HIS A 12 -0.58 -3.23 -8.03
N VAL A 13 -0.02 -3.10 -6.83
CA VAL A 13 1.42 -2.83 -6.63
C VAL A 13 2.27 -3.93 -7.25
N ASN A 14 1.92 -5.20 -7.02
CA ASN A 14 2.63 -6.34 -7.63
C ASN A 14 2.61 -6.28 -9.17
N ASN A 15 1.49 -5.88 -9.77
CA ASN A 15 1.39 -5.71 -11.22
C ASN A 15 2.23 -4.53 -11.74
N ILE A 16 2.24 -3.39 -11.04
CA ILE A 16 3.03 -2.21 -11.44
C ILE A 16 4.53 -2.52 -11.35
N LEU A 17 4.95 -3.13 -10.23
CA LEU A 17 6.33 -3.47 -9.97
C LEU A 17 6.80 -4.73 -10.74
N GLY A 18 5.88 -5.56 -11.20
CA GLY A 18 6.16 -6.81 -11.90
C GLY A 18 6.88 -7.84 -11.03
N GLU A 19 6.65 -7.80 -9.71
CA GLU A 19 7.27 -8.64 -8.69
C GLU A 19 6.28 -8.82 -7.53
N ASP A 20 6.33 -9.97 -6.84
CA ASP A 20 5.57 -10.16 -5.60
C ASP A 20 6.24 -9.39 -4.46
N VAL A 21 5.70 -8.22 -4.13
CA VAL A 21 6.18 -7.36 -3.05
C VAL A 21 5.27 -7.41 -1.82
N SER A 22 4.37 -8.39 -1.75
CA SER A 22 3.39 -8.55 -0.67
C SER A 22 4.02 -8.50 0.73
N LYS A 23 5.20 -9.09 0.90
CA LYS A 23 5.95 -9.06 2.17
C LYS A 23 6.45 -7.66 2.55
N GLU A 24 6.96 -6.91 1.58
CA GLU A 24 7.42 -5.53 1.83
C GLU A 24 6.21 -4.64 2.11
N PHE A 25 5.12 -4.80 1.34
CA PHE A 25 3.88 -4.08 1.56
C PHE A 25 3.34 -4.24 2.99
N GLU A 26 3.21 -5.48 3.48
CA GLU A 26 2.72 -5.78 4.84
C GLU A 26 3.63 -5.18 5.92
N LYS A 27 4.95 -5.27 5.73
CA LYS A 27 5.94 -4.71 6.64
C LYS A 27 5.80 -3.19 6.73
N GLN A 28 5.70 -2.51 5.60
CA GLN A 28 5.55 -1.05 5.55
C GLN A 28 4.19 -0.61 6.11
N LEU A 29 3.12 -1.35 5.83
CA LEU A 29 1.79 -1.11 6.39
C LEU A 29 1.78 -1.18 7.92
N SER A 30 2.45 -2.17 8.50
CA SER A 30 2.57 -2.30 9.95
C SER A 30 3.29 -1.10 10.59
N VAL A 31 4.22 -0.48 9.88
CA VAL A 31 4.95 0.71 10.36
C VAL A 31 4.11 1.98 10.18
N ALA A 32 3.49 2.16 9.00
CA ALA A 32 2.64 3.31 8.68
C ALA A 32 1.44 3.43 9.64
N GLY A 33 0.80 2.29 9.95
CA GLY A 33 -0.32 2.24 10.89
C GLY A 33 0.06 2.51 12.36
N GLU A 34 1.30 2.26 12.76
CA GLU A 34 1.78 2.43 14.14
C GLU A 34 2.20 3.88 14.44
N HIS A 35 2.76 4.59 13.46
CA HIS A 35 3.28 5.95 13.62
C HIS A 35 2.32 7.06 13.16
N GLY A 36 1.19 6.71 12.54
CA GLY A 36 0.21 7.68 12.02
C GLY A 36 0.57 8.25 10.64
N ASP A 37 1.61 7.72 10.01
CA ASP A 37 1.94 7.99 8.62
C ASP A 37 0.89 7.35 7.71
N ARG A 38 0.24 8.18 6.90
CA ARG A 38 -0.86 7.75 6.01
C ARG A 38 -0.36 7.26 4.66
N ASN A 39 0.94 7.08 4.52
CA ASN A 39 1.58 6.68 3.28
C ASN A 39 2.88 5.92 3.56
N PHE A 40 3.23 5.02 2.65
CA PHE A 40 4.47 4.28 2.67
C PHE A 40 4.91 3.96 1.24
N PHE A 41 6.20 3.64 1.08
CA PHE A 41 6.77 3.30 -0.21
C PHE A 41 7.03 1.81 -0.29
N VAL A 42 6.71 1.21 -1.44
CA VAL A 42 7.02 -0.19 -1.73
C VAL A 42 7.91 -0.26 -2.95
N GLY A 43 9.09 -0.85 -2.77
CA GLY A 43 10.09 -1.01 -3.82
C GLY A 43 10.21 -2.46 -4.30
N ASN A 44 10.66 -2.64 -5.54
CA ASN A 44 11.07 -3.94 -6.06
C ASN A 44 12.59 -4.07 -6.17
N SER A 45 13.06 -5.28 -6.46
CA SER A 45 14.48 -5.60 -6.64
C SER A 45 15.15 -4.87 -7.81
N LYS A 46 14.37 -4.19 -8.67
CA LYS A 46 14.87 -3.42 -9.83
C LYS A 46 15.01 -1.93 -9.53
N GLY A 47 14.74 -1.50 -8.29
CA GLY A 47 14.81 -0.09 -7.88
C GLY A 47 13.62 0.75 -8.35
N LYS A 48 12.49 0.12 -8.72
CA LYS A 48 11.21 0.85 -8.87
C LYS A 48 10.53 0.94 -7.52
N GLU A 49 9.94 2.09 -7.22
CA GLU A 49 9.21 2.35 -5.99
C GLU A 49 7.83 2.94 -6.31
N ILE A 50 6.83 2.59 -5.53
CA ILE A 50 5.46 3.08 -5.63
C ILE A 50 5.02 3.57 -4.26
N GLU A 51 4.39 4.74 -4.23
CA GLU A 51 3.78 5.29 -3.02
C GLU A 51 2.37 4.69 -2.84
N VAL A 52 2.14 4.14 -1.65
CA VAL A 52 0.86 3.59 -1.23
C VAL A 52 0.35 4.43 -0.07
N GLY A 53 -0.79 5.08 -0.28
CA GLY A 53 -1.54 5.74 0.76
C GLY A 53 -2.47 4.77 1.49
N VAL A 54 -2.59 4.95 2.80
CA VAL A 54 -3.52 4.25 3.68
C VAL A 54 -4.40 5.27 4.40
N GLU A 55 -5.71 5.07 4.31
CA GLU A 55 -6.71 5.91 4.94
C GLU A 55 -7.65 5.05 5.78
N TRP A 56 -7.81 5.45 7.05
CA TRP A 56 -8.79 4.81 7.92
C TRP A 56 -10.17 5.44 7.70
N ASP A 57 -11.05 4.64 7.10
CA ASP A 57 -12.46 4.96 6.98
C ASP A 57 -13.13 4.68 8.33
N LYS A 58 -13.43 5.75 9.08
CA LYS A 58 -14.03 5.65 10.42
C LYS A 58 -15.50 5.23 10.39
N GLU A 59 -16.18 5.40 9.26
CA GLU A 59 -17.61 5.10 9.13
C GLU A 59 -17.82 3.61 8.86
N ALA A 60 -16.95 3.02 8.04
CA ALA A 60 -16.95 1.60 7.70
C ALA A 60 -15.98 0.77 8.57
N ASP A 61 -15.26 1.42 9.49
CA ASP A 61 -14.26 0.82 10.39
C ASP A 61 -13.23 -0.06 9.66
N GLN A 62 -12.73 0.43 8.51
CA GLN A 62 -11.82 -0.31 7.65
C GLN A 62 -10.71 0.56 7.07
N LEU A 63 -9.58 -0.06 6.76
CA LEU A 63 -8.49 0.59 6.04
C LEU A 63 -8.75 0.53 4.53
N THR A 64 -8.61 1.67 3.88
CA THR A 64 -8.65 1.82 2.44
C THR A 64 -7.30 2.27 1.92
N TYR A 65 -6.97 1.87 0.70
CA TYR A 65 -5.66 2.10 0.12
C TYR A 65 -5.78 2.86 -1.19
N PHE A 66 -4.82 3.71 -1.50
CA PHE A 66 -4.73 4.36 -2.81
C PHE A 66 -3.27 4.35 -3.26
N ILE A 67 -3.06 4.28 -4.56
CA ILE A 67 -1.72 4.12 -5.14
C ILE A 67 -1.41 5.37 -5.95
N HIS A 68 -0.25 5.96 -5.68
CA HIS A 68 0.29 7.10 -6.40
C HIS A 68 1.43 6.62 -7.30
N GLU A 69 1.25 6.84 -8.61
CA GLU A 69 2.19 6.46 -9.68
C GLU A 69 3.10 7.62 -10.09
#